data_AF-A0A105JFA6-F1
#
_entry.id   AF-A0A105JFA6-F1
#
_cell.length_a   1.000
_cell.length_b   1.000
_cell.length_c   1.000
_cell.angle_alpha   90.00
_cell.angle_beta   90.00
_cell.angle_gamma   90.00
#
_symmetry.space_group_name_H-M   'P 1'
#
loop_
_entity.id
_entity.type
_entity.pdbx_description
1 polymer ?
#
loop_
_entity_poly.entity_id
_entity_poly.type
_entity_poly.pdbx_seq_one_letter_code
_entity_poly.pdbx_strand_id
1 'polypeptide(L)'
;MKTSRFLRSVAAAATVLAAAALPLRSAHAEQYERGAVRWNVKDGTLMLVSGVLSDNVRLRYRNYTLYLQADDHTLYLIPIVNDKKKLNDYSLSFSTFNGGEETITDALVTVKGPNVYLVTAHKDAVRGYNQPGVVTTKTYRLFAGGEAEWTYYFAPVAEGKYAEQQDYTVERALSETAKGLH
;
A
#
# COMPACT_ATOMS: atom_id res chain seq x y z
N MET A 1 17.64 -2.87 -83.54
CA MET A 1 17.93 -4.25 -83.08
C MET A 1 17.87 -4.29 -81.55
N LYS A 2 17.00 -5.16 -81.00
CA LYS A 2 16.98 -5.78 -79.64
C LYS A 2 16.93 -4.84 -78.41
N THR A 3 15.76 -4.53 -77.81
CA THR A 3 14.90 -5.29 -76.85
C THR A 3 15.36 -5.33 -75.38
N SER A 4 14.58 -4.65 -74.50
CA SER A 4 14.08 -5.07 -73.17
C SER A 4 15.12 -5.25 -72.02
N ARG A 5 14.87 -4.96 -70.73
CA ARG A 5 13.72 -5.22 -69.85
C ARG A 5 13.73 -4.30 -68.62
N PHE A 6 12.53 -4.03 -68.13
CA PHE A 6 12.17 -3.59 -66.78
C PHE A 6 12.88 -4.39 -65.67
N LEU A 7 13.12 -3.74 -64.53
CA LEU A 7 12.84 -4.29 -63.21
C LEU A 7 12.54 -3.13 -62.24
N ARG A 8 11.31 -3.16 -61.69
CA ARG A 8 10.87 -2.34 -60.55
C ARG A 8 11.43 -2.99 -59.28
N SER A 9 12.01 -2.20 -58.39
CA SER A 9 12.35 -2.63 -57.03
C SER A 9 11.66 -1.67 -56.06
N VAL A 10 10.66 -2.22 -55.37
CA VAL A 10 9.91 -1.58 -54.29
C VAL A 10 10.80 -1.53 -53.05
N ALA A 11 11.16 -0.33 -52.60
CA ALA A 11 11.82 -0.16 -51.31
C ALA A 11 10.75 -0.13 -50.21
N ALA A 12 10.73 -1.17 -49.39
CA ALA A 12 9.88 -1.30 -48.22
C ALA A 12 10.25 -0.23 -47.18
N ALA A 13 9.26 0.55 -46.73
CA ALA A 13 9.42 1.46 -45.61
C ALA A 13 9.48 0.66 -44.31
N ALA A 14 10.64 0.63 -43.66
CA ALA A 14 10.81 0.07 -42.34
C ALA A 14 10.23 1.05 -41.31
N THR A 15 9.04 0.73 -40.80
CA THR A 15 8.42 1.44 -39.68
C THR A 15 9.21 1.15 -38.41
N VAL A 16 10.00 2.11 -37.94
CA VAL A 16 10.65 2.02 -36.62
C VAL A 16 9.56 2.24 -35.57
N LEU A 17 9.10 1.17 -34.92
CA LEU A 17 8.34 1.29 -33.67
C LEU A 17 9.29 1.81 -32.59
N ALA A 18 9.17 3.09 -32.26
CA ALA A 18 9.69 3.63 -31.02
C ALA A 18 8.88 3.03 -29.86
N ALA A 19 9.35 1.93 -29.28
CA ALA A 19 8.87 1.46 -27.99
C ALA A 19 9.25 2.51 -26.95
N ALA A 20 8.29 3.35 -26.58
CA ALA A 20 8.43 4.22 -25.42
C ALA A 20 8.61 3.31 -24.21
N ALA A 21 9.86 3.14 -23.77
CA ALA A 21 10.17 2.54 -22.50
C ALA A 21 9.63 3.47 -21.40
N LEU A 22 8.39 3.23 -20.99
CA LEU A 22 7.88 3.78 -19.75
C LEU A 22 8.84 3.32 -18.65
N PRO A 23 9.41 4.23 -17.85
CA PRO A 23 10.22 3.80 -16.72
C PRO A 23 9.33 2.96 -15.82
N LEU A 24 9.71 1.70 -15.64
CA LEU A 24 9.21 0.85 -14.56
C LEU A 24 9.57 1.57 -13.27
N ARG A 25 8.64 2.39 -12.76
CA ARG A 25 8.72 2.85 -11.38
C ARG A 25 8.66 1.59 -10.54
N SER A 26 9.80 1.21 -9.97
CA SER A 26 9.85 0.33 -8.82
C SER A 26 8.82 0.84 -7.83
N ALA A 27 7.73 0.10 -7.65
CA ALA A 27 6.71 0.42 -6.66
C ALA A 27 7.33 0.17 -5.27
N HIS A 28 8.19 1.09 -4.85
CA HIS A 28 8.52 1.26 -3.45
C HIS A 28 7.24 1.73 -2.78
N ALA A 29 6.81 1.06 -1.71
CA ALA A 29 5.75 1.58 -0.86
C ALA A 29 6.33 2.78 -0.11
N GLU A 30 6.39 3.94 -0.75
CA GLU A 30 6.80 5.18 -0.12
C GLU A 30 5.71 5.57 0.89
N GLN A 31 6.10 5.85 2.14
CA GLN A 31 5.18 6.30 3.19
C GLN A 31 4.23 7.38 2.65
N TYR A 32 2.93 7.26 2.92
CA TYR A 32 1.94 8.21 2.40
C TYR A 32 2.31 9.64 2.76
N GLU A 33 2.49 10.49 1.75
CA GLU A 33 2.72 11.91 1.92
C GLU A 33 1.58 12.58 2.72
N ARG A 34 1.85 13.77 3.25
CA ARG A 34 0.89 14.56 4.03
C ARG A 34 -0.42 14.76 3.27
N GLY A 35 -1.54 14.71 3.99
CA GLY A 35 -2.86 14.96 3.43
C GLY A 35 -3.68 13.69 3.20
N ALA A 36 -4.66 13.77 2.29
CA ALA A 36 -5.63 12.69 2.10
C ALA A 36 -5.42 11.96 0.76
N VAL A 37 -5.16 10.66 0.84
CA VAL A 37 -5.15 9.74 -0.29
C VAL A 37 -6.51 9.07 -0.40
N ARG A 38 -7.03 8.93 -1.62
CA ARG A 38 -8.41 8.47 -1.86
C ARG A 38 -8.47 7.32 -2.84
N TRP A 39 -9.38 6.39 -2.60
CA TRP A 39 -9.71 5.29 -3.49
C TRP A 39 -11.22 5.18 -3.64
N ASN A 40 -11.69 5.03 -4.88
CA ASN A 40 -13.07 4.65 -5.13
C ASN A 40 -13.21 3.15 -4.83
N VAL A 41 -14.15 2.80 -3.96
CA VAL A 41 -14.44 1.43 -3.53
C VAL A 41 -15.93 1.16 -3.70
N LYS A 42 -16.36 -0.09 -3.51
CA LYS A 42 -17.74 -0.50 -3.76
C LYS A 42 -18.77 0.35 -3.00
N ASP A 43 -18.47 0.67 -1.74
CA ASP A 43 -19.41 1.31 -0.82
C ASP A 43 -19.14 2.83 -0.66
N GLY A 44 -18.40 3.45 -1.58
CA GLY A 44 -18.12 4.89 -1.60
C GLY A 44 -16.66 5.25 -1.83
N THR A 45 -16.17 6.29 -1.15
CA THR A 45 -14.77 6.75 -1.26
C THR A 45 -14.01 6.47 0.03
N LEU A 46 -13.03 5.56 -0.04
CA LEU A 46 -12.07 5.33 1.03
C LEU A 46 -11.05 6.46 1.05
N MET A 47 -10.74 6.96 2.25
CA MET A 47 -9.75 7.99 2.47
C MET A 47 -8.77 7.55 3.55
N LEU A 48 -7.47 7.70 3.28
CA LEU A 48 -6.43 7.67 4.31
C LEU A 48 -5.92 9.09 4.48
N VAL A 49 -6.06 9.63 5.69
CA VAL A 49 -5.51 10.93 6.07
C VAL A 49 -4.19 10.69 6.81
N SER A 50 -3.11 11.17 6.22
CA SER A 50 -1.74 11.11 6.75
C SER A 50 -1.41 12.44 7.43
N GLY A 51 -1.41 12.42 8.77
CA GLY A 51 -0.93 13.50 9.62
C GLY A 51 0.50 13.26 10.10
N VAL A 52 1.15 14.31 10.61
CA VAL A 52 2.45 14.19 11.29
C VAL A 52 2.21 14.29 12.79
N LEU A 53 2.66 13.28 13.52
CA LEU A 53 2.81 13.34 14.97
C LEU A 53 4.28 13.70 15.25
N SER A 54 4.49 14.85 15.88
CA SER A 54 5.82 15.35 16.24
C SER A 54 5.83 15.74 17.72
N ASP A 55 6.86 15.29 18.42
CA ASP A 55 7.18 15.70 19.78
C ASP A 55 8.21 16.84 19.82
N ASN A 56 8.58 17.41 18.66
CA ASN A 56 9.70 18.35 18.47
C ASN A 56 11.10 17.77 18.75
N VAL A 57 11.25 16.45 18.93
CA VAL A 57 12.50 15.80 19.35
C VAL A 57 12.88 14.67 18.39
N ARG A 58 13.42 15.03 17.23
CA ARG A 58 14.10 14.16 16.23
C ARG A 58 13.28 13.06 15.54
N LEU A 59 12.21 12.54 16.12
CA LEU A 59 11.42 11.45 15.55
C LEU A 59 10.18 12.00 14.82
N ARG A 60 9.99 11.54 13.58
CA ARG A 60 8.81 11.87 12.77
C ARG A 60 7.95 10.63 12.66
N TYR A 61 6.81 10.67 13.31
CA TYR A 61 5.77 9.67 13.16
C TYR A 61 4.76 10.20 12.14
N ARG A 62 4.32 9.35 11.22
CA ARG A 62 3.06 9.61 10.52
C ARG A 62 1.95 8.92 11.26
N ASN A 63 0.79 9.56 11.32
CA ASN A 63 -0.40 8.96 11.85
C ASN A 63 -1.43 8.86 10.73
N TYR A 64 -1.85 7.63 10.43
CA TYR A 64 -2.81 7.32 9.39
C TYR A 64 -4.17 7.10 10.04
N THR A 65 -5.15 7.90 9.63
CA THR A 65 -6.56 7.73 10.02
C THR A 65 -7.36 7.38 8.77
N LEU A 66 -8.20 6.34 8.86
CA LEU A 66 -8.98 5.86 7.72
C LEU A 66 -10.44 6.26 7.85
N TYR A 67 -11.01 6.75 6.77
CA TYR A 67 -12.41 7.13 6.66
C TYR A 67 -13.04 6.51 5.42
N LEU A 68 -14.35 6.26 5.47
CA LEU A 68 -15.16 5.97 4.29
C LEU A 68 -16.24 7.03 4.16
N GLN A 69 -16.25 7.74 3.04
CA GLN A 69 -17.39 8.57 2.67
C GLN A 69 -18.37 7.71 1.85
N ALA A 70 -19.53 7.41 2.42
CA ALA A 70 -20.58 6.65 1.75
C ALA A 70 -21.34 7.50 0.71
N ASP A 71 -22.21 6.86 -0.07
CA ASP A 71 -22.97 7.51 -1.15
C ASP A 71 -23.94 8.60 -0.63
N ASP A 72 -24.39 8.48 0.61
CA ASP A 72 -25.19 9.50 1.32
C ASP A 72 -24.36 10.68 1.83
N HIS A 73 -23.05 10.70 1.51
CA HIS A 73 -22.04 11.64 1.96
C HIS A 73 -21.69 11.58 3.45
N THR A 74 -22.22 10.61 4.21
CA THR A 74 -21.81 10.39 5.59
C THR A 74 -20.35 9.95 5.62
N LEU A 75 -19.55 10.59 6.49
CA LEU A 75 -18.14 10.26 6.68
C LEU A 75 -17.97 9.38 7.92
N TYR A 76 -17.69 8.10 7.69
CA TYR A 76 -17.43 7.13 8.76
C TYR A 76 -15.94 7.06 9.05
N LEU A 77 -15.56 7.24 10.33
CA LEU A 77 -14.23 6.85 10.81
C LEU A 77 -14.17 5.32 10.87
N ILE A 78 -13.10 4.72 10.36
CA ILE A 78 -12.95 3.26 10.27
C ILE A 78 -11.95 2.78 11.35
N PRO A 79 -12.40 2.08 12.41
CA PRO A 79 -11.51 1.48 13.38
C PRO A 79 -10.71 0.32 12.78
N ILE A 80 -9.50 0.10 13.30
CA ILE A 80 -8.67 -1.08 13.05
C ILE A 80 -8.79 -1.98 14.28
N VAL A 81 -9.53 -3.08 14.18
CA VAL A 81 -9.73 -4.01 15.30
C VAL A 81 -8.59 -5.02 15.38
N ASN A 82 -8.17 -5.36 16.60
CA ASN A 82 -7.08 -6.33 16.81
C ASN A 82 -7.54 -7.78 16.62
N ASP A 83 -8.81 -8.05 16.93
CA ASP A 83 -9.48 -9.33 16.80
C ASP A 83 -10.91 -9.09 16.27
N LYS A 84 -11.28 -9.80 15.20
CA LYS A 84 -12.62 -9.72 14.59
C LYS A 84 -13.74 -10.06 15.58
N LYS A 85 -13.47 -10.89 16.60
CA LYS A 85 -14.47 -11.31 17.60
C LYS A 85 -14.60 -10.33 18.77
N LYS A 86 -13.72 -9.33 18.87
CA LYS A 86 -13.65 -8.37 19.99
C LYS A 86 -13.54 -6.94 19.44
N LEU A 87 -14.66 -6.42 18.95
CA LEU A 87 -14.71 -5.12 18.27
C LEU A 87 -14.42 -3.92 19.19
N ASN A 88 -14.38 -4.12 20.51
CA ASN A 88 -13.99 -3.11 21.49
C ASN A 88 -12.47 -3.00 21.70
N ASP A 89 -11.69 -3.93 21.16
CA ASP A 89 -10.22 -3.87 21.11
C ASP A 89 -9.79 -3.34 19.74
N TYR A 90 -9.68 -2.01 19.65
CA TYR A 90 -9.42 -1.31 18.40
C TYR A 90 -8.49 -0.10 18.56
N SER A 91 -7.92 0.30 17.44
CA SER A 91 -7.22 1.57 17.27
C SER A 91 -7.95 2.43 16.23
N LEU A 92 -8.03 3.74 16.47
CA LEU A 92 -8.63 4.68 15.51
C LEU A 92 -7.63 5.23 14.49
N SER A 93 -6.34 4.94 14.70
CA SER A 93 -5.26 5.37 13.83
C SER A 93 -4.11 4.39 13.88
N PHE A 94 -3.29 4.38 12.83
CA PHE A 94 -2.04 3.64 12.77
C PHE A 94 -0.86 4.62 12.76
N SER A 95 0.08 4.46 13.68
CA SER A 95 1.30 5.28 13.71
C SER A 95 2.46 4.55 13.04
N THR A 96 3.07 5.19 12.05
CA THR A 96 4.33 4.74 11.47
C THR A 96 5.48 5.07 12.41
N PHE A 97 6.62 4.40 12.21
CA PHE A 97 7.83 4.69 12.97
C PHE A 97 9.05 4.61 12.07
N ASN A 98 9.88 5.65 12.14
CA ASN A 98 11.17 5.73 11.47
C ASN A 98 12.28 5.85 12.52
N GLY A 99 13.35 5.09 12.34
CA GLY A 99 14.54 5.11 13.18
C GLY A 99 15.75 5.59 12.39
N GLY A 100 16.12 6.85 12.54
CA GLY A 100 17.08 7.48 11.60
C GLY A 100 16.44 7.64 10.22
N GLU A 101 17.12 7.14 9.18
CA GLU A 101 16.62 7.13 7.80
C GLU A 101 15.84 5.85 7.45
N GLU A 102 15.73 4.90 8.39
CA GLU A 102 15.11 3.61 8.17
C GLU A 102 13.65 3.59 8.61
N THR A 103 12.76 3.11 7.75
CA THR A 103 11.39 2.78 8.14
C THR A 103 11.38 1.50 8.97
N ILE A 104 10.83 1.59 10.17
CA ILE A 104 10.68 0.47 11.10
C ILE A 104 9.26 -0.04 11.12
N THR A 105 8.27 0.83 10.94
CA THR A 105 6.85 0.46 10.91
C THR A 105 6.11 1.32 9.92
N ASP A 106 5.36 0.69 9.03
CA ASP A 106 4.54 1.39 8.04
C ASP A 106 3.33 0.55 7.63
N ALA A 107 2.42 1.16 6.87
CA ALA A 107 1.24 0.50 6.35
C ALA A 107 0.91 0.94 4.91
N LEU A 108 0.28 0.03 4.18
CA LEU A 108 -0.15 0.20 2.81
C LEU A 108 -1.63 -0.19 2.68
N VAL A 109 -2.45 0.70 2.14
CA VAL A 109 -3.78 0.36 1.64
C VAL A 109 -3.68 -0.18 0.21
N THR A 110 -4.35 -1.29 -0.06
CA THR A 110 -4.49 -1.83 -1.42
C THR A 110 -5.93 -2.23 -1.70
N VAL A 111 -6.42 -1.89 -2.90
CA VAL A 111 -7.74 -2.30 -3.40
C VAL A 111 -7.55 -3.42 -4.43
N LYS A 112 -8.22 -4.54 -4.24
CA LYS A 112 -8.16 -5.73 -5.10
C LYS A 112 -9.58 -6.20 -5.41
N GLY A 113 -10.06 -5.91 -6.61
CA GLY A 113 -11.45 -6.16 -6.98
C GLY A 113 -12.41 -5.50 -5.97
N PRO A 114 -13.33 -6.25 -5.35
CA PRO A 114 -14.26 -5.71 -4.35
C PRO A 114 -13.64 -5.55 -2.95
N ASN A 115 -12.42 -6.07 -2.72
CA ASN A 115 -11.79 -6.09 -1.41
C ASN A 115 -10.87 -4.89 -1.23
N VAL A 116 -10.91 -4.33 -0.02
CA VAL A 116 -9.94 -3.33 0.45
C VAL A 116 -9.14 -3.95 1.57
N TYR A 117 -7.82 -3.82 1.49
CA TYR A 117 -6.91 -4.31 2.49
C TYR A 117 -6.05 -3.18 3.06
N LEU A 118 -5.78 -3.26 4.36
CA LEU A 118 -4.73 -2.52 5.04
C LEU A 118 -3.66 -3.54 5.41
N VAL A 119 -2.46 -3.42 4.85
CA VAL A 119 -1.30 -4.23 5.22
C VAL A 119 -0.42 -3.38 6.10
N THR A 120 -0.07 -3.88 7.27
CA THR A 120 0.90 -3.26 8.18
C THR A 120 2.16 -4.09 8.19
N ALA A 121 3.31 -3.46 8.37
CA ALA A 121 4.59 -4.13 8.48
C ALA A 121 5.44 -3.53 9.59
N HIS A 122 6.23 -4.37 10.25
CA HIS A 122 7.12 -3.98 11.34
C HIS A 122 8.46 -4.72 11.24
N LYS A 123 9.58 -4.00 11.31
CA LYS A 123 10.93 -4.55 11.42
C LYS A 123 11.33 -4.66 12.88
N ASP A 124 11.72 -5.84 13.32
CA ASP A 124 12.36 -6.04 14.63
C ASP A 124 13.73 -5.33 14.64
N ALA A 125 13.81 -4.25 15.43
CA ALA A 125 14.99 -3.40 15.51
C ALA A 125 15.74 -3.52 16.86
N VAL A 126 15.62 -4.66 17.56
CA VAL A 126 16.29 -4.88 18.87
C VAL A 126 17.81 -4.68 18.81
N ARG A 127 18.45 -4.96 17.67
CA ARG A 127 19.90 -4.75 17.46
C ARG A 127 20.27 -3.36 16.92
N GLY A 128 19.29 -2.47 16.76
CA GLY A 128 19.44 -1.12 16.21
C GLY A 128 18.71 -0.92 14.88
N TYR A 129 18.32 0.33 14.59
CA TYR A 129 17.46 0.66 13.43
C TYR A 129 18.09 0.36 12.07
N ASN A 130 19.41 0.49 11.95
CA ASN A 130 20.14 0.26 10.71
C ASN A 130 20.66 -1.18 10.58
N GLN A 131 20.29 -2.07 11.50
CA GLN A 131 20.64 -3.49 11.42
C GLN A 131 19.55 -4.28 10.70
N PRO A 132 19.90 -5.37 10.01
CA PRO A 132 18.92 -6.35 9.55
C PRO A 132 18.06 -6.84 10.71
N GLY A 133 16.78 -7.07 10.41
CA GLY A 133 15.82 -7.58 11.37
C GLY A 133 14.77 -8.42 10.67
N VAL A 134 14.09 -9.28 11.44
CA VAL A 134 12.88 -9.96 10.98
C VAL A 134 11.82 -8.91 10.66
N VAL A 135 11.11 -9.07 9.55
CA VAL A 135 9.96 -8.22 9.22
C VAL A 135 8.68 -9.03 9.37
N THR A 136 7.73 -8.54 10.15
CA THR A 136 6.40 -9.12 10.27
C THR A 136 5.38 -8.27 9.54
N THR A 137 4.34 -8.91 9.02
CA THR A 137 3.21 -8.23 8.37
C THR A 137 1.89 -8.70 8.96
N LYS A 138 0.93 -7.78 9.08
CA LYS A 138 -0.45 -8.11 9.43
C LYS A 138 -1.39 -7.50 8.40
N THR A 139 -2.21 -8.34 7.78
CA THR A 139 -3.16 -7.96 6.75
C THR A 139 -4.55 -7.89 7.35
N TYR A 140 -5.18 -6.75 7.17
CA TYR A 140 -6.56 -6.50 7.54
C TYR A 140 -7.40 -6.34 6.28
N ARG A 141 -8.65 -6.78 6.33
CA ARG A 141 -9.65 -6.51 5.29
C ARG A 141 -10.71 -5.56 5.83
N LEU A 142 -11.19 -4.65 4.99
CA LEU A 142 -12.34 -3.80 5.30
C LEU A 142 -13.62 -4.65 5.26
N PHE A 143 -14.42 -4.53 6.29
CA PHE A 143 -15.76 -5.12 6.38
C PHE A 143 -16.79 -4.02 6.54
N ALA A 144 -17.96 -4.24 5.94
CA ALA A 144 -19.19 -3.55 6.32
C ALA A 144 -19.88 -4.38 7.43
N GLY A 145 -20.17 -3.77 8.56
CA GLY A 145 -20.80 -4.42 9.70
C GLY A 145 -22.32 -4.31 9.72
N GLY A 146 -22.94 -4.99 10.69
CA GLY A 146 -24.39 -4.94 10.98
C GLY A 146 -24.72 -4.24 12.30
N GLU A 147 -25.93 -4.46 12.83
CA GLU A 147 -26.43 -3.78 14.05
C GLU A 147 -25.53 -3.92 15.30
N ALA A 148 -24.80 -5.02 15.42
CA ALA A 148 -23.91 -5.30 16.55
C ALA A 148 -22.42 -4.98 16.26
N GLU A 149 -22.12 -4.47 15.07
CA GLU A 149 -20.75 -4.17 14.62
C GLU A 149 -20.62 -2.70 14.24
N TRP A 150 -19.37 -2.24 14.07
CA TRP A 150 -19.12 -0.93 13.47
C TRP A 150 -19.60 -0.95 12.01
N THR A 151 -20.20 0.15 11.52
CA THR A 151 -20.66 0.24 10.12
C THR A 151 -19.55 -0.14 9.14
N TYR A 152 -18.32 0.31 9.40
CA TYR A 152 -17.11 -0.11 8.68
C TYR A 152 -15.96 -0.33 9.66
N TYR A 153 -15.18 -1.39 9.46
CA TYR A 153 -13.99 -1.67 10.27
C TYR A 153 -12.97 -2.53 9.51
N PHE A 154 -11.69 -2.34 9.82
CA PHE A 154 -10.62 -3.24 9.39
C PHE A 154 -10.44 -4.36 10.43
N ALA A 155 -10.49 -5.61 10.00
CA ALA A 155 -10.22 -6.77 10.85
C ALA A 155 -9.14 -7.69 10.23
N PRO A 156 -8.30 -8.35 11.06
CA PRO A 156 -7.22 -9.16 10.56
C PRO A 156 -7.72 -10.38 9.80
N VAL A 157 -7.02 -10.72 8.72
CA VAL A 157 -7.30 -11.89 7.86
C VAL A 157 -6.07 -12.75 7.59
N ALA A 158 -4.86 -12.20 7.74
CA ALA A 158 -3.62 -12.96 7.58
C ALA A 158 -2.46 -12.28 8.32
N GLU A 159 -1.45 -13.07 8.62
CA GLU A 159 -0.17 -12.62 9.14
C GLU A 159 0.96 -13.23 8.31
N GLY A 160 2.08 -12.52 8.23
CA GLY A 160 3.26 -12.93 7.48
C GLY A 160 4.54 -12.63 8.25
N LYS A 161 5.59 -13.36 7.91
CA LYS A 161 6.91 -13.21 8.52
C LYS A 161 7.98 -13.43 7.46
N TYR A 162 8.90 -12.50 7.39
CA TYR A 162 10.06 -12.52 6.52
C TYR A 162 11.30 -12.67 7.38
N ALA A 163 12.15 -13.64 7.02
CA ALA A 163 13.38 -13.90 7.73
C ALA A 163 14.31 -12.68 7.65
N GLU A 164 15.17 -12.55 8.66
CA GLU A 164 16.22 -11.54 8.67
C GLU A 164 17.13 -11.72 7.44
N GLN A 165 17.21 -10.66 6.64
CA GLN A 165 18.03 -10.61 5.43
C GLN A 165 18.63 -9.21 5.30
N GLN A 166 19.85 -9.14 4.78
CA GLN A 166 20.49 -7.88 4.44
C GLN A 166 19.63 -7.14 3.41
N ASP A 167 19.46 -5.82 3.59
CA ASP A 167 18.71 -4.93 2.70
C ASP A 167 17.23 -5.30 2.49
N TYR A 168 16.65 -6.15 3.35
CA TYR A 168 15.21 -6.44 3.32
C TYR A 168 14.44 -5.44 4.19
N THR A 169 13.55 -4.68 3.55
CA THR A 169 12.89 -3.52 4.16
C THR A 169 11.40 -3.74 4.44
N VAL A 170 10.83 -2.87 5.27
CA VAL A 170 9.39 -2.82 5.58
C VAL A 170 8.57 -2.59 4.30
N GLU A 171 9.00 -1.67 3.44
CA GLU A 171 8.35 -1.33 2.18
C GLU A 171 8.32 -2.51 1.22
N ARG A 172 9.42 -3.28 1.17
CA ARG A 172 9.49 -4.51 0.37
C ARG A 172 8.48 -5.55 0.87
N ALA A 173 8.42 -5.78 2.18
CA ALA A 173 7.44 -6.70 2.78
C ALA A 173 5.99 -6.27 2.49
N LEU A 174 5.68 -4.97 2.61
CA LEU A 174 4.37 -4.41 2.26
C LEU A 174 4.01 -4.68 0.80
N SER A 175 4.91 -4.36 -0.13
CA SER A 175 4.69 -4.56 -1.57
C SER A 175 4.52 -6.05 -1.91
N GLU A 176 5.39 -6.93 -1.39
CA GLU A 176 5.32 -8.37 -1.63
C GLU A 176 4.01 -8.97 -1.07
N THR A 177 3.62 -8.59 0.15
CA THR A 177 2.36 -9.01 0.76
C THR A 177 1.17 -8.54 -0.06
N ALA A 178 1.11 -7.25 -0.42
CA ALA A 178 0.00 -6.67 -1.16
C ALA A 178 -0.13 -7.24 -2.59
N LYS A 179 0.98 -7.64 -3.23
CA LYS A 179 0.96 -8.33 -4.53
C LYS A 179 0.29 -9.69 -4.46
N GLY A 180 0.43 -10.41 -3.34
CA GLY A 180 -0.17 -11.72 -3.13
C GLY A 180 -1.67 -11.72 -2.77
N LEU A 181 -2.30 -10.54 -2.62
CA LEU A 181 -3.71 -10.44 -2.27
C LEU A 181 -4.63 -10.52 -3.49
N HIS A 182 -5.83 -11.06 -3.27
CA HIS A 182 -6.88 -11.29 -4.27
C HIS A 182 -8.20 -10.60 -3.91
#